data_AF-A0A8J2IM58-F1
#
_entry.id   AF-A0A8J2IM58-F1
#
_cell.length_a   1.000
_cell.length_b   1.000
_cell.length_c   1.000
_cell.angle_alpha   90.00
_cell.angle_beta   90.00
_cell.angle_gamma   90.00
#
_symmetry.space_group_name_H-M   'P 1'
#
loop_
_entity.id
_entity.type
_entity.pdbx_description
1 polymer ?
#
loop_
_entity_poly.entity_id
_entity_poly.type
_entity_poly.pdbx_seq_one_letter_code
_entity_poly.pdbx_strand_id
1 'polypeptide(L)'
;MIAQTSPDSKSLRVEKVVLDDIPTLTEVWFAAFTDPGIRRIWPDTPAVRNWWTEANKHDLLHKPFQHYIKVIDPQTQDARGRPRIAAFAKWDTEMPEGRGRRYPLWTNDQPSQICDEFIAKEEKERLRVMGNQKHYCEWSRNNQPKTLIEADLRSDLDTLVTHPDYQRRGAGSMLMKWGCDLADENGVAAYVDASKSGAALYERFGFVDESLPDSGDVASMARR
;
A
#
# COMPACT_ATOMS: atom_id res chain seq x y z
N MET A 1 8.67 -29.74 -33.85
CA MET A 1 9.12 -28.55 -33.09
C MET A 1 8.44 -28.63 -31.73
N ILE A 2 9.22 -28.91 -30.68
CA ILE A 2 8.69 -29.00 -29.32
C ILE A 2 8.79 -27.57 -28.76
N ALA A 3 7.64 -26.96 -28.45
CA ALA A 3 7.59 -25.65 -27.82
C ALA A 3 8.27 -25.76 -26.45
N GLN A 4 9.38 -25.04 -26.28
CA GLN A 4 10.02 -24.86 -24.99
C GLN A 4 9.09 -24.00 -24.13
N THR A 5 8.39 -24.62 -23.18
CA THR A 5 7.69 -23.90 -22.13
C THR A 5 8.73 -23.30 -21.18
N SER A 6 8.81 -21.97 -21.17
CA SER A 6 9.72 -21.24 -20.29
C SER A 6 9.42 -21.56 -18.81
N PRO A 7 10.41 -21.82 -17.95
CA PRO A 7 10.21 -22.21 -16.54
C PRO A 7 9.42 -21.19 -15.69
N ASP A 8 9.40 -19.92 -16.10
CA ASP A 8 8.76 -18.79 -15.39
C ASP A 8 7.25 -18.62 -15.67
N SER A 9 6.61 -19.55 -16.40
CA SER A 9 5.17 -19.44 -16.66
C SER A 9 4.27 -19.76 -15.45
N LYS A 10 4.84 -20.31 -14.37
CA LYS A 10 4.10 -20.89 -13.25
C LYS A 10 4.14 -20.07 -11.96
N SER A 11 4.98 -19.05 -11.87
CA SER A 11 5.09 -18.22 -10.66
C SER A 11 4.08 -17.08 -10.65
N LEU A 12 3.77 -16.59 -9.44
CA LEU A 12 3.09 -15.32 -9.26
C LEU A 12 3.92 -14.18 -9.90
N ARG A 13 3.25 -13.15 -10.44
CA ARG A 13 3.91 -12.05 -11.15
C ARG A 13 3.45 -10.71 -10.62
N VAL A 14 4.38 -9.77 -10.46
CA VAL A 14 4.07 -8.36 -10.13
C VAL A 14 3.79 -7.61 -11.42
N GLU A 15 2.70 -6.84 -11.43
CA GLU A 15 2.28 -5.97 -12.54
C GLU A 15 1.80 -4.62 -12.00
N LYS A 16 1.75 -3.61 -12.88
CA LYS A 16 1.03 -2.37 -12.56
C LYS A 16 -0.47 -2.61 -12.62
N VAL A 17 -1.21 -1.95 -11.75
CA VAL A 17 -2.67 -1.90 -11.81
C VAL A 17 -3.10 -1.04 -13.00
N VAL A 18 -4.15 -1.48 -13.71
CA VAL A 18 -4.84 -0.72 -14.74
C VAL A 18 -6.29 -0.47 -14.33
N LEU A 19 -6.99 0.44 -15.02
CA LEU A 19 -8.37 0.84 -14.67
C LEU A 19 -9.34 -0.36 -14.57
N ASP A 20 -9.20 -1.34 -15.46
CA ASP A 20 -10.04 -2.53 -15.50
C ASP A 20 -9.86 -3.47 -14.29
N ASP A 21 -8.80 -3.29 -13.50
CA ASP A 21 -8.57 -4.06 -12.27
C ASP A 21 -9.32 -3.48 -11.07
N ILE A 22 -9.70 -2.20 -11.10
CA ILE A 22 -10.17 -1.46 -9.91
C ILE A 22 -11.35 -2.13 -9.21
N PRO A 23 -12.41 -2.60 -9.91
CA PRO A 23 -13.49 -3.33 -9.26
C PRO A 23 -12.99 -4.60 -8.53
N THR A 24 -12.00 -5.30 -9.10
CA THR A 24 -11.42 -6.50 -8.50
C THR A 24 -10.57 -6.16 -7.27
N LEU A 25 -9.89 -5.01 -7.23
CA LEU A 25 -9.15 -4.59 -6.03
C LEU A 25 -10.07 -4.39 -4.83
N THR A 26 -11.24 -3.79 -5.03
CA THR A 26 -12.28 -3.67 -4.01
C THR A 26 -12.70 -5.04 -3.48
N GLU A 27 -12.96 -6.01 -4.37
CA GLU A 27 -13.31 -7.37 -3.97
C GLU A 27 -12.20 -8.05 -3.16
N VAL A 28 -10.94 -7.89 -3.57
CA VAL A 28 -9.78 -8.43 -2.83
C VAL A 28 -9.65 -7.79 -1.45
N TRP A 29 -9.87 -6.48 -1.34
CA TRP A 29 -9.85 -5.74 -0.07
C TRP A 29 -10.90 -6.30 0.90
N PHE A 30 -12.15 -6.41 0.45
CA PHE A 30 -13.24 -6.93 1.28
C PHE A 30 -13.16 -8.45 1.50
N ALA A 31 -12.45 -9.21 0.67
CA ALA A 31 -12.17 -10.62 0.98
C ALA A 31 -11.14 -10.77 2.10
N ALA A 32 -10.15 -9.87 2.17
CA ALA A 32 -9.03 -9.99 3.10
C ALA A 32 -9.28 -9.33 4.47
N PHE A 33 -9.90 -8.15 4.50
CA PHE A 33 -10.07 -7.37 5.73
C PHE A 33 -11.40 -7.66 6.40
N THR A 34 -11.54 -8.79 7.09
CA THR A 34 -12.78 -9.17 7.79
C THR A 34 -12.80 -8.82 9.29
N ASP A 35 -11.75 -8.16 9.79
CA ASP A 35 -11.63 -7.79 11.20
C ASP A 35 -12.74 -6.80 11.63
N PRO A 36 -13.40 -7.01 12.80
CA PRO A 36 -14.48 -6.14 13.26
C PRO A 36 -14.08 -4.67 13.44
N GLY A 37 -12.84 -4.38 13.84
CA GLY A 37 -12.34 -3.01 13.99
C GLY A 37 -12.25 -2.29 12.65
N ILE A 38 -11.69 -2.96 11.64
CA ILE A 38 -11.65 -2.44 10.26
C ILE A 38 -13.06 -2.33 9.66
N ARG A 39 -13.93 -3.31 9.91
CA ARG A 39 -15.32 -3.29 9.42
C ARG A 39 -16.20 -2.24 10.08
N ARG A 40 -15.81 -1.74 11.24
CA ARG A 40 -16.47 -0.59 11.88
C ARG A 40 -16.18 0.72 11.12
N ILE A 41 -14.99 0.86 10.56
CA ILE A 41 -14.58 2.04 9.78
C ILE A 41 -15.06 1.93 8.33
N TRP A 42 -14.87 0.75 7.73
CA TRP A 42 -15.27 0.44 6.36
C TRP A 42 -16.19 -0.80 6.33
N PRO A 43 -17.50 -0.63 6.59
CA PRO A 43 -18.44 -1.73 6.59
C PRO A 43 -18.67 -2.32 5.19
N ASP A 44 -19.08 -3.59 5.14
CA ASP A 44 -19.34 -4.30 3.90
C ASP A 44 -20.70 -3.96 3.30
N THR A 45 -20.85 -2.73 2.82
CA THR A 45 -22.08 -2.33 2.15
C THR A 45 -21.82 -2.02 0.68
N PRO A 46 -22.85 -2.10 -0.18
CA PRO A 46 -22.73 -1.67 -1.57
C PRO A 46 -22.24 -0.23 -1.70
N ALA A 47 -22.64 0.67 -0.79
CA ALA A 47 -22.21 2.06 -0.82
C ALA A 47 -20.70 2.21 -0.55
N VAL A 48 -20.18 1.51 0.46
CA VAL A 48 -18.75 1.57 0.80
C VAL A 48 -17.89 0.86 -0.25
N ARG A 49 -18.37 -0.24 -0.85
CA ARG A 49 -17.69 -0.89 -1.99
C ARG A 49 -17.60 0.03 -3.20
N ASN A 50 -18.69 0.72 -3.53
CA ASN A 50 -18.70 1.70 -4.61
C ASN A 50 -17.75 2.88 -4.30
N TRP A 51 -17.76 3.35 -3.06
CA TRP A 51 -16.85 4.39 -2.58
C TRP A 51 -15.37 3.99 -2.73
N TRP A 52 -15.00 2.77 -2.33
CA TRP A 52 -13.63 2.27 -2.48
C TRP A 52 -13.21 2.17 -3.96
N THR A 53 -14.13 1.72 -4.80
CA THR A 53 -13.92 1.60 -6.26
C THR A 53 -13.66 2.98 -6.87
N GLU A 54 -14.51 3.97 -6.60
CA GLU A 54 -14.34 5.32 -7.15
C GLU A 54 -13.15 6.06 -6.53
N ALA A 55 -12.84 5.85 -5.25
CA ALA A 55 -11.66 6.42 -4.60
C ALA A 55 -10.36 5.93 -5.26
N ASN A 56 -10.21 4.62 -5.41
CA ASN A 56 -9.02 4.04 -6.06
C ASN A 56 -8.93 4.40 -7.55
N LYS A 57 -10.07 4.48 -8.25
CA LYS A 57 -10.11 4.92 -9.65
C LYS A 57 -9.66 6.37 -9.79
N HIS A 58 -10.18 7.27 -8.96
CA HIS A 58 -9.79 8.67 -8.95
C HIS A 58 -8.30 8.82 -8.68
N ASP A 59 -7.80 8.15 -7.63
CA ASP A 59 -6.39 8.18 -7.25
C ASP A 59 -5.49 7.67 -8.39
N LEU A 60 -5.82 6.53 -9.00
CA LEU A 60 -5.08 5.98 -10.15
C LEU A 60 -5.02 6.95 -11.34
N LEU A 61 -6.08 7.72 -11.59
CA LEU A 61 -6.17 8.65 -12.72
C LEU A 61 -5.51 10.01 -12.46
N HIS A 62 -5.48 10.46 -11.20
CA HIS A 62 -5.21 11.86 -10.87
C HIS A 62 -4.05 12.07 -9.90
N LYS A 63 -3.54 11.01 -9.26
CA LYS A 63 -2.41 11.08 -8.32
C LYS A 63 -1.23 10.24 -8.82
N PRO A 64 -0.37 10.80 -9.70
CA PRO A 64 0.73 10.06 -10.32
C PRO A 64 1.81 9.56 -9.34
N PHE A 65 1.86 10.16 -8.14
CA PHE A 65 2.71 9.75 -7.02
C PHE A 65 2.16 8.56 -6.23
N GLN A 66 0.90 8.15 -6.49
CA GLN A 66 0.33 6.93 -5.91
C GLN A 66 0.51 5.76 -6.87
N HIS A 67 1.35 4.83 -6.45
CA HIS A 67 1.72 3.65 -7.23
C HIS A 67 0.89 2.46 -6.80
N TYR A 68 0.00 2.04 -7.69
CA TYR A 68 -0.77 0.82 -7.54
C TYR A 68 -0.09 -0.34 -8.28
N ILE A 69 0.29 -1.36 -7.51
CA ILE A 69 0.90 -2.59 -8.01
C ILE A 69 0.08 -3.80 -7.56
N LYS A 70 0.03 -4.82 -8.41
CA LYS A 70 -0.71 -6.06 -8.16
C LYS A 70 0.19 -7.27 -8.34
N VAL A 71 -0.18 -8.36 -7.67
CA VAL A 71 0.35 -9.68 -7.94
C VAL A 71 -0.74 -10.50 -8.60
N ILE A 72 -0.45 -11.08 -9.76
CA ILE A 72 -1.35 -11.99 -10.48
C ILE A 72 -0.90 -13.45 -10.35
N ASP A 73 -1.85 -14.37 -10.41
CA ASP A 73 -1.62 -15.80 -10.63
C ASP A 73 -2.02 -16.16 -12.07
N PRO A 74 -1.05 -16.35 -12.99
CA PRO A 74 -1.34 -16.68 -14.38
C PRO A 74 -1.95 -18.08 -14.56
N GLN A 75 -1.93 -18.94 -13.53
CA GLN A 75 -2.45 -20.31 -13.62
C GLN A 75 -3.95 -20.40 -13.34
N THR A 76 -4.56 -19.35 -12.82
CA THR A 76 -5.97 -19.35 -12.42
C THR A 76 -6.68 -18.16 -13.02
N GLN A 77 -7.98 -18.31 -13.28
CA GLN A 77 -8.79 -17.27 -13.90
C GLN A 77 -9.88 -16.77 -12.96
N ASP A 78 -10.20 -15.48 -13.06
CA ASP A 78 -11.40 -14.89 -12.48
C ASP A 78 -12.64 -15.25 -13.32
N ALA A 79 -13.83 -14.82 -12.87
CA ALA A 79 -15.08 -15.06 -13.57
C ALA A 79 -15.15 -14.43 -14.98
N ARG A 80 -14.20 -13.54 -15.33
CA ARG A 80 -14.08 -12.89 -16.64
C ARG A 80 -12.99 -13.56 -17.51
N GLY A 81 -12.41 -14.67 -17.06
CA GLY A 81 -11.36 -15.39 -17.79
C GLY A 81 -9.97 -14.73 -17.70
N ARG A 82 -9.78 -13.73 -16.83
CA ARG A 82 -8.49 -13.04 -16.66
C ARG A 82 -7.67 -13.68 -15.55
N PRO A 83 -6.32 -13.63 -15.57
CA PRO A 83 -5.50 -14.06 -14.43
C PRO A 83 -6.01 -13.49 -13.10
N ARG A 84 -6.15 -14.32 -12.07
CA ARG A 84 -6.64 -13.86 -10.76
C ARG A 84 -5.63 -12.89 -10.14
N ILE A 85 -6.14 -11.80 -9.56
CA ILE A 85 -5.36 -10.90 -8.70
C ILE A 85 -5.24 -11.55 -7.31
N ALA A 86 -4.03 -11.94 -6.95
CA ALA A 86 -3.69 -12.58 -5.68
C ALA A 86 -3.53 -11.55 -4.55
N ALA A 87 -2.98 -10.38 -4.87
CA ALA A 87 -2.66 -9.33 -3.92
C ALA A 87 -2.52 -7.98 -4.65
N PHE A 88 -2.64 -6.87 -3.92
CA PHE A 88 -2.25 -5.56 -4.43
C PHE A 88 -1.70 -4.66 -3.31
N ALA A 89 -0.94 -3.65 -3.69
CA ALA A 89 -0.50 -2.61 -2.80
C ALA A 89 -0.66 -1.23 -3.46
N LYS A 90 -0.87 -0.22 -2.61
CA LYS A 90 -0.86 1.19 -2.95
C LYS A 90 0.26 1.86 -2.14
N TRP A 91 1.26 2.34 -2.84
CA TRP A 91 2.37 3.12 -2.27
C TRP A 91 2.18 4.59 -2.62
N ASP A 92 2.33 5.47 -1.66
CA ASP A 92 2.37 6.91 -1.84
C ASP A 92 3.83 7.38 -1.79
N THR A 93 4.18 8.33 -2.66
CA THR A 93 5.54 8.92 -2.71
C THR A 93 5.53 10.42 -2.42
N GLU A 94 4.37 10.99 -2.08
CA GLU A 94 4.20 12.41 -1.83
C GLU A 94 3.85 12.70 -0.36
N MET A 95 4.27 13.87 0.12
CA MET A 95 3.95 14.33 1.47
C MET A 95 2.46 14.68 1.59
N PRO A 96 1.84 14.63 2.79
CA PRO A 96 0.40 14.90 2.93
C PRO A 96 -0.06 16.24 2.36
N GLU A 97 0.79 17.26 2.40
CA GLU A 97 0.50 18.58 1.81
C GLU A 97 0.31 18.49 0.28
N GLY A 98 1.20 17.80 -0.43
CA GLY A 98 1.11 17.58 -1.88
C GLY A 98 0.09 16.50 -2.28
N ARG A 99 -0.05 15.46 -1.45
CA ARG A 99 -1.01 14.36 -1.64
C ARG A 99 -2.46 14.83 -1.58
N GLY A 100 -2.71 15.84 -0.75
CA GLY A 100 -4.05 16.25 -0.35
C GLY A 100 -4.73 15.20 0.55
N ARG A 101 -6.07 15.21 0.55
CA ARG A 101 -6.86 14.25 1.33
C ARG A 101 -6.54 12.80 0.93
N ARG A 102 -6.25 11.98 1.94
CA ARG A 102 -6.01 10.53 1.80
C ARG A 102 -7.21 9.81 1.19
N TYR A 103 -8.39 10.15 1.70
CA TYR A 103 -9.67 9.56 1.31
C TYR A 103 -10.70 10.64 0.92
N PRO A 104 -11.60 10.34 -0.03
CA PRO A 104 -12.72 11.23 -0.34
C PRO A 104 -13.71 11.32 0.83
N LEU A 105 -14.73 12.16 0.69
CA LEU A 105 -15.78 12.29 1.71
C LEU A 105 -16.47 10.94 1.95
N TRP A 106 -16.75 10.66 3.22
CA TRP A 106 -17.38 9.41 3.67
C TRP A 106 -18.81 9.28 3.16
N THR A 107 -19.25 8.05 2.94
CA THR A 107 -20.67 7.76 2.67
C THR A 107 -21.47 7.74 3.97
N ASN A 108 -22.81 7.74 3.87
CA ASN A 108 -23.70 7.63 5.03
C ASN A 108 -23.55 6.29 5.79
N ASP A 109 -22.98 5.28 5.13
CA ASP A 109 -22.77 3.96 5.71
C ASP A 109 -21.49 3.91 6.56
N GLN A 110 -20.67 4.96 6.53
CA GLN A 110 -19.43 5.06 7.29
C GLN A 110 -19.60 6.06 8.45
N PRO A 111 -19.16 5.71 9.67
CA PRO A 111 -19.23 6.63 10.81
C PRO A 111 -18.17 7.73 10.67
N SER A 112 -18.51 8.83 10.00
CA SER A 112 -17.57 9.90 9.61
C SER A 112 -16.63 10.36 10.72
N GLN A 113 -17.15 10.61 11.93
CA GLN A 113 -16.33 11.02 13.07
C GLN A 113 -15.27 9.96 13.44
N ILE A 114 -15.65 8.68 13.47
CA ILE A 114 -14.72 7.59 13.79
C ILE A 114 -13.67 7.45 12.70
N CYS A 115 -14.08 7.58 11.43
CA CYS A 115 -13.16 7.55 10.30
C CYS A 115 -12.16 8.72 10.37
N ASP A 116 -12.64 9.93 10.62
CA ASP A 116 -11.78 11.13 10.72
C ASP A 116 -10.80 11.02 11.91
N GLU A 117 -11.27 10.55 13.07
CA GLU A 117 -10.41 10.32 14.24
C GLU A 117 -9.33 9.26 13.97
N PHE A 118 -9.69 8.18 13.27
CA PHE A 118 -8.75 7.13 12.88
C PHE A 118 -7.67 7.67 11.93
N ILE A 119 -8.07 8.36 10.86
CA ILE A 119 -7.11 8.93 9.89
C ILE A 119 -6.25 10.01 10.52
N ALA A 120 -6.83 10.87 11.37
CA ALA A 120 -6.05 11.89 12.08
C ALA A 120 -5.00 11.28 13.00
N LYS A 121 -5.30 10.13 13.63
CA LYS A 121 -4.34 9.39 14.43
C LYS A 121 -3.21 8.83 13.58
N GLU A 122 -3.49 8.16 12.48
CA GLU A 122 -2.47 7.63 11.55
C GLU A 122 -1.54 8.76 11.06
N GLU A 123 -2.10 9.88 10.61
CA GLU A 123 -1.31 11.01 10.12
C GLU A 123 -0.43 11.64 11.22
N LYS A 124 -0.92 11.67 12.45
CA LYS A 124 -0.16 12.15 13.62
C LYS A 124 1.01 11.21 13.93
N GLU A 125 0.78 9.90 13.93
CA GLU A 125 1.85 8.93 14.20
C GLU A 125 2.89 8.92 13.08
N ARG A 126 2.46 8.96 11.82
CA ARG A 126 3.33 9.14 10.67
C ARG A 126 4.20 10.39 10.84
N LEU A 127 3.59 11.53 11.17
CA LEU A 127 4.33 12.78 11.41
C LEU A 127 5.31 12.68 12.59
N ARG A 128 4.95 11.96 13.66
CA ARG A 128 5.83 11.73 14.81
C ARG A 128 7.04 10.87 14.45
N VAL A 129 6.83 9.75 13.76
CA VAL A 129 7.86 8.75 13.46
C VAL A 129 8.78 9.22 12.34
N MET A 130 8.19 9.80 11.30
CA MET A 130 8.90 10.22 10.11
C MET A 130 9.42 11.65 10.25
N GLY A 131 8.78 12.48 11.08
CA GLY A 131 9.08 13.89 11.21
C GLY A 131 8.51 14.72 10.05
N ASN A 132 8.60 16.05 10.19
CA ASN A 132 8.19 17.00 9.16
C ASN A 132 9.38 17.55 8.36
N GLN A 133 10.57 17.01 8.57
CA GLN A 133 11.78 17.56 7.96
C GLN A 133 11.98 16.99 6.57
N LYS A 134 12.37 17.90 5.67
CA LYS A 134 12.94 17.60 4.37
C LYS A 134 14.22 16.79 4.56
N HIS A 135 14.19 15.46 4.37
CA HIS A 135 15.42 14.68 4.50
C HIS A 135 16.25 14.85 3.23
N TYR A 136 17.34 15.59 3.36
CA TYR A 136 18.40 15.65 2.36
C TYR A 136 19.07 14.28 2.25
N CYS A 137 18.99 13.66 1.06
CA CYS A 137 19.82 12.51 0.73
C CYS A 137 21.28 12.95 0.54
N GLU A 138 22.13 12.82 1.55
CA GLU A 138 23.59 12.83 1.37
C GLU A 138 24.10 11.40 1.16
N TRP A 139 24.25 10.98 -0.10
CA TRP A 139 25.41 10.18 -0.52
C TRP A 139 25.56 10.19 -2.04
N SER A 140 26.61 10.88 -2.53
CA SER A 140 27.13 10.73 -3.88
C SER A 140 28.35 9.82 -3.79
N ARG A 141 28.30 8.63 -4.42
CA ARG A 141 29.46 7.71 -4.53
C ARG A 141 30.70 8.37 -5.16
N ASN A 142 30.55 9.54 -5.80
CA ASN A 142 31.56 10.12 -6.68
C ASN A 142 31.94 11.57 -6.34
N ASN A 143 31.69 12.04 -5.11
CA ASN A 143 32.14 13.37 -4.63
C ASN A 143 31.70 14.55 -5.54
N GLN A 144 30.60 14.38 -6.27
CA GLN A 144 29.95 15.42 -7.08
C GLN A 144 28.82 16.07 -6.26
N PRO A 145 28.73 17.40 -6.19
CA PRO A 145 27.59 18.06 -5.58
C PRO A 145 26.35 17.74 -6.42
N LYS A 146 25.43 16.93 -5.87
CA LYS A 146 24.07 16.87 -6.42
C LYS A 146 23.44 18.22 -6.12
N THR A 147 22.89 18.88 -7.15
CA THR A 147 21.89 19.94 -6.99
C THR A 147 20.92 19.55 -5.88
N LEU A 148 20.65 20.48 -4.96
CA LEU A 148 19.65 20.35 -3.90
C LEU A 148 18.31 20.00 -4.56
N ILE A 149 17.98 18.72 -4.64
CA ILE A 149 16.62 18.32 -4.98
C ILE A 149 15.90 18.39 -3.64
N GLU A 150 15.03 19.39 -3.47
CA GLU A 150 14.08 19.45 -2.36
C GLU A 150 13.02 18.34 -2.51
N ALA A 151 13.45 17.09 -2.69
CA ALA A 151 12.57 15.95 -2.81
C ALA A 151 12.38 15.36 -1.42
N ASP A 152 11.34 15.85 -0.75
CA ASP A 152 10.76 15.29 0.48
C ASP A 152 10.02 13.98 0.22
N LEU A 153 10.56 13.17 -0.69
CA LEU A 153 9.96 11.91 -1.06
C LEU A 153 10.05 10.99 0.16
N ARG A 154 8.91 10.52 0.65
CA ARG A 154 8.80 9.42 1.61
C ARG A 154 7.94 8.37 0.96
N SER A 155 8.26 7.10 1.16
CA SER A 155 7.45 6.01 0.62
C SER A 155 6.48 5.50 1.69
N ASP A 156 5.22 5.93 1.62
CA ASP A 156 4.19 5.53 2.57
C ASP A 156 3.38 4.37 1.98
N LEU A 157 3.35 3.23 2.66
CA LEU A 157 2.49 2.12 2.28
C LEU A 157 1.07 2.39 2.76
N ASP A 158 0.20 2.80 1.85
CA ASP A 158 -1.20 3.12 2.16
C ASP A 158 -2.05 1.87 2.37
N THR A 159 -1.82 0.85 1.54
CA THR A 159 -2.59 -0.39 1.59
C THR A 159 -1.74 -1.52 1.05
N LEU A 160 -1.72 -2.66 1.74
CA LEU A 160 -1.22 -3.93 1.23
C LEU A 160 -2.22 -5.02 1.56
N VAL A 161 -2.70 -5.71 0.53
CA VAL A 161 -3.75 -6.72 0.67
C VAL A 161 -3.33 -7.99 -0.04
N THR A 162 -3.52 -9.14 0.62
CA THR A 162 -3.43 -10.45 -0.02
C THR A 162 -4.75 -11.17 0.14
N HIS A 163 -5.34 -11.63 -0.97
CA HIS A 163 -6.56 -12.44 -0.96
C HIS A 163 -6.36 -13.69 -0.08
N PRO A 164 -7.36 -14.12 0.72
CA PRO A 164 -7.23 -15.28 1.61
C PRO A 164 -6.64 -16.54 0.96
N ASP A 165 -7.12 -16.94 -0.23
CA ASP A 165 -6.59 -18.07 -1.02
C ASP A 165 -5.09 -17.99 -1.40
N TYR A 166 -4.49 -16.80 -1.27
CA TYR A 166 -3.12 -16.50 -1.68
C TYR A 166 -2.19 -16.13 -0.52
N GLN A 167 -2.70 -16.13 0.71
CA GLN A 167 -1.88 -15.85 1.89
C GLN A 167 -0.77 -16.88 2.06
N ARG A 168 0.34 -16.46 2.66
CA ARG A 168 1.54 -17.29 2.92
C ARG A 168 2.17 -17.92 1.65
N ARG A 169 1.89 -17.37 0.46
CA ARG A 169 2.50 -17.77 -0.83
C ARG A 169 3.48 -16.74 -1.41
N GLY A 170 3.89 -15.77 -0.60
CA GLY A 170 4.88 -14.75 -0.98
C GLY A 170 4.34 -13.51 -1.71
N ALA A 171 3.04 -13.45 -2.05
CA ALA A 171 2.46 -12.33 -2.77
C ALA A 171 2.69 -10.96 -2.07
N GLY A 172 2.42 -10.87 -0.77
CA GLY A 172 2.71 -9.66 0.02
C GLY A 172 4.19 -9.29 0.03
N SER A 173 5.10 -10.26 0.08
CA SER A 173 6.55 -10.03 0.02
C SER A 173 6.99 -9.46 -1.33
N MET A 174 6.37 -9.89 -2.44
CA MET A 174 6.66 -9.32 -3.76
C MET A 174 6.27 -7.85 -3.85
N LEU A 175 5.12 -7.48 -3.27
CA LEU A 175 4.64 -6.09 -3.21
C LEU A 175 5.51 -5.21 -2.31
N MET A 176 5.94 -5.75 -1.15
CA MET A 176 6.87 -5.07 -0.26
C MET A 176 8.21 -4.82 -0.92
N LYS A 177 8.76 -5.83 -1.61
CA LYS A 177 10.03 -5.71 -2.32
C LYS A 177 9.97 -4.56 -3.33
N TRP A 178 8.92 -4.50 -4.14
CA TRP A 178 8.76 -3.44 -5.13
C TRP A 178 8.82 -2.04 -4.51
N GLY A 179 8.09 -1.80 -3.42
CA GLY A 179 8.07 -0.48 -2.78
C GLY A 179 9.37 -0.14 -2.04
N CYS A 180 9.98 -1.14 -1.37
CA CYS A 180 11.27 -0.94 -0.70
C CYS A 180 12.39 -0.68 -1.71
N ASP A 181 12.43 -1.40 -2.83
CA ASP A 181 13.39 -1.15 -3.90
C ASP A 181 13.24 0.29 -4.42
N LEU A 182 11.99 0.75 -4.64
CA LEU A 182 11.72 2.13 -5.06
C LEU A 182 12.18 3.16 -4.02
N ALA A 183 11.98 2.89 -2.73
CA ALA A 183 12.45 3.75 -1.65
C ALA A 183 13.99 3.81 -1.62
N ASP A 184 14.65 2.64 -1.72
CA ASP A 184 16.11 2.52 -1.75
C ASP A 184 16.74 3.23 -2.96
N GLU A 185 16.14 3.09 -4.15
CA GLU A 185 16.58 3.76 -5.38
C GLU A 185 16.52 5.28 -5.26
N ASN A 186 15.51 5.80 -4.55
CA ASN A 186 15.35 7.22 -4.28
C ASN A 186 16.14 7.71 -3.06
N GLY A 187 16.70 6.80 -2.26
CA GLY A 187 17.43 7.12 -1.03
C GLY A 187 16.53 7.58 0.12
N VAL A 188 15.28 7.14 0.14
CA VAL A 188 14.26 7.64 1.07
C VAL A 188 13.81 6.58 2.06
N ALA A 189 13.35 7.03 3.23
CA ALA A 189 12.73 6.18 4.23
C ALA A 189 11.31 5.76 3.81
N ALA A 190 10.85 4.64 4.37
CA ALA A 190 9.50 4.11 4.16
C ALA A 190 8.73 3.98 5.47
N TYR A 191 7.41 4.16 5.43
CA TYR A 191 6.53 4.10 6.59
C TYR A 191 5.28 3.24 6.32
N VAL A 192 4.77 2.60 7.37
CA VAL A 192 3.49 1.87 7.31
C VAL A 192 2.80 1.87 8.68
N ASP A 193 1.48 2.06 8.64
CA ASP A 193 0.59 1.73 9.75
C ASP A 193 0.23 0.24 9.68
N ALA A 194 0.92 -0.56 10.48
CA ALA A 194 0.87 -2.01 10.42
C ALA A 194 -0.23 -2.57 11.33
N SER A 195 -1.09 -3.41 10.75
CA SER A 195 -1.92 -4.30 11.56
C SER A 195 -1.05 -5.33 12.30
N LYS A 196 -1.52 -5.86 13.43
CA LYS A 196 -0.84 -6.96 14.15
C LYS A 196 -0.52 -8.15 13.24
N SER A 197 -1.39 -8.46 12.27
CA SER A 197 -1.18 -9.56 11.33
C SER A 197 -0.15 -9.24 10.24
N GLY A 198 0.06 -7.95 9.93
CA GLY A 198 1.01 -7.47 8.94
C GLY A 198 2.41 -7.20 9.48
N ALA A 199 2.57 -6.86 10.77
CA ALA A 199 3.83 -6.42 11.37
C ALA A 199 5.02 -7.35 11.05
N ALA A 200 4.86 -8.66 11.26
CA ALA A 200 5.91 -9.65 10.98
C ALA A 200 6.33 -9.72 9.50
N LEU A 201 5.47 -9.29 8.56
CA LEU A 201 5.89 -9.14 7.16
C LEU A 201 6.84 -7.94 7.03
N TYR A 202 6.48 -6.79 7.60
CA TYR A 202 7.24 -5.56 7.47
C TYR A 202 8.61 -5.64 8.17
N GLU A 203 8.68 -6.29 9.34
CA GLU A 203 9.95 -6.55 10.05
C GLU A 203 10.98 -7.26 9.16
N ARG A 204 10.56 -8.23 8.34
CA ARG A 204 11.43 -8.94 7.41
C ARG A 204 12.01 -8.05 6.30
N PHE A 205 11.40 -6.90 6.05
CA PHE A 205 11.89 -5.89 5.11
C PHE A 205 12.69 -4.78 5.80
N GLY A 206 12.98 -4.91 7.09
CA GLY A 206 13.78 -3.95 7.86
C GLY A 206 12.98 -2.82 8.48
N PHE A 207 11.65 -2.93 8.53
CA PHE A 207 10.84 -2.00 9.30
C PHE A 207 10.97 -2.28 10.80
N VAL A 208 11.05 -1.22 11.59
CA VAL A 208 11.10 -1.26 13.05
C VAL A 208 9.83 -0.62 13.59
N ASP A 209 9.25 -1.23 14.63
CA ASP A 209 8.11 -0.67 15.36
C ASP A 209 8.55 0.52 16.21
N GLU A 210 7.99 1.69 15.90
CA GLU A 210 8.26 2.97 16.56
C GLU A 210 7.06 3.43 17.41
N SER A 211 6.12 2.53 17.67
CA SER A 211 4.90 2.79 18.45
C SER A 211 5.20 3.21 19.89
N LEU A 212 4.43 4.17 20.39
CA LEU A 212 4.44 4.51 21.81
C LEU A 212 3.74 3.42 22.64
N PRO A 213 4.04 3.30 23.94
CA PRO A 213 3.19 2.55 24.87
C PRO A 213 1.73 3.00 24.73
N ASP A 214 0.81 2.05 24.69
CA ASP A 214 -0.64 2.28 24.57
C ASP A 214 -1.12 2.88 23.22
N SER A 215 -0.33 2.78 22.15
CA SER A 215 -0.71 3.22 20.80
C SER A 215 -1.88 2.42 20.17
N GLY A 216 -2.34 1.34 20.82
CA GLY A 216 -3.47 0.52 20.38
C GLY A 216 -3.05 -0.65 19.48
N ASP A 217 -3.92 -1.03 18.54
CA ASP A 217 -3.76 -2.25 17.73
C ASP A 217 -3.05 -2.05 16.38
N VAL A 218 -2.64 -0.82 16.07
CA VAL A 218 -1.93 -0.47 14.85
C VAL A 218 -0.53 -0.02 15.24
N ALA A 219 0.48 -0.69 14.69
CA ALA A 219 1.88 -0.38 14.94
C ALA A 219 2.40 0.61 13.89
N SER A 220 3.02 1.69 14.33
CA SER A 220 3.61 2.69 13.46
C SER A 220 5.05 2.29 13.15
N MET A 221 5.29 1.74 11.97
CA MET A 221 6.57 1.13 11.62
C MET A 221 7.30 1.92 10.55
N ALA A 222 8.62 2.05 10.70
CA ALA A 222 9.47 2.77 9.74
C ALA A 222 10.72 1.98 9.36
N ARG A 223 11.17 2.20 8.11
CA ARG A 223 12.44 1.70 7.56
C ARG A 223 13.26 2.91 7.10
N ARG A 224 14.49 3.05 7.58
CA ARG A 224 15.39 4.16 7.28
C ARG A 224 16.62 3.69 6.52
#